data_AF-A0A924VWZ7-F1
#
_entry.id   AF-A0A924VWZ7-F1
#
_cell.length_a   1.000
_cell.length_b   1.000
_cell.length_c   1.000
_cell.angle_alpha   90.00
_cell.angle_beta   90.00
_cell.angle_gamma   90.00
#
_symmetry.space_group_name_H-M   'P 1'
#
loop_
_entity.id
_entity.type
_entity.pdbx_description
1 polymer ?
#
loop_
_entity_poly.entity_id
_entity_poly.type
_entity_poly.pdbx_seq_one_letter_code
_entity_poly.pdbx_strand_id
1 'polypeptide(L)'
;MEKEKKIIEYFVGNIFEAKSYYTQWKMIAYAKSITIVGESMVKRYLEIQQSYPGFFMTTERASLISFVTLIHHNFDDTRTDNMSLDKVDKEIYDKFKTENFEVIKKLKDVRNKLFAHKSMTVDPKDLEVPSLVDLDNFFVNLEGFFNILNAKVNNSTTWFDNVYTLKNEIEILYMSIERGEEIRKKEIDIRYLWEENPNKISNKI
;
A
#
# COMPACT_ATOMS: atom_id res chain seq x y z
N MET A 1 5.23 -32.13 3.20
CA MET A 1 6.46 -31.32 3.28
C MET A 1 6.83 -30.57 2.01
N GLU A 2 7.24 -31.19 0.90
CA GLU A 2 7.70 -30.41 -0.29
C GLU A 2 6.65 -29.44 -0.85
N LYS A 3 5.38 -29.87 -0.87
CA LYS A 3 4.24 -29.02 -1.28
C LYS A 3 3.98 -27.87 -0.30
N GLU A 4 4.12 -28.10 1.00
CA GLU A 4 3.92 -27.09 2.03
C GLU A 4 5.02 -26.03 1.98
N LYS A 5 6.27 -26.44 1.74
CA LYS A 5 7.40 -25.54 1.52
C LYS A 5 7.13 -24.55 0.39
N LYS A 6 6.68 -25.06 -0.76
CA LYS A 6 6.30 -24.22 -1.91
C LYS A 6 5.18 -23.24 -1.59
N ILE A 7 4.20 -23.66 -0.79
CA ILE A 7 3.11 -22.78 -0.34
C ILE A 7 3.67 -21.66 0.56
N ILE A 8 4.52 -22.00 1.51
CA ILE A 8 5.16 -21.02 2.40
C ILE A 8 6.00 -20.03 1.59
N GLU A 9 6.86 -20.51 0.70
CA GLU A 9 7.68 -19.66 -0.20
C GLU A 9 6.82 -18.72 -1.05
N TYR A 10 5.72 -19.24 -1.60
CA TYR A 10 4.76 -18.44 -2.38
C TYR A 10 4.15 -17.31 -1.55
N PHE A 11 3.74 -17.61 -0.32
CA PHE A 11 3.06 -16.64 0.53
C PHE A 11 3.99 -15.66 1.25
N VAL A 12 5.29 -15.96 1.40
CA VAL A 12 6.29 -14.95 1.82
C VAL A 12 6.19 -13.72 0.91
N GLY A 13 6.28 -13.93 -0.41
CA GLY A 13 6.23 -12.83 -1.39
C GLY A 13 4.90 -12.09 -1.35
N ASN A 14 3.77 -12.82 -1.31
CA ASN A 14 2.44 -12.21 -1.27
C ASN A 14 2.22 -11.35 -0.03
N ILE A 15 2.62 -11.83 1.16
CA ILE A 15 2.44 -11.09 2.42
C ILE A 15 3.35 -9.86 2.44
N PHE A 16 4.60 -10.00 1.98
CA PHE A 16 5.53 -8.88 1.86
C PHE A 16 4.96 -7.79 0.94
N GLU A 17 4.57 -8.14 -0.28
CA GLU A 17 4.00 -7.19 -1.24
C GLU A 17 2.70 -6.57 -0.71
N ALA A 18 1.83 -7.36 -0.08
CA ALA A 18 0.59 -6.84 0.51
C ALA A 18 0.88 -5.78 1.58
N LYS A 19 1.89 -6.03 2.44
CA LYS A 19 2.33 -5.06 3.47
C LYS A 19 2.91 -3.81 2.82
N SER A 20 3.68 -3.95 1.73
CA SER A 20 4.21 -2.82 0.97
C SER A 20 3.12 -1.94 0.36
N TYR A 21 2.12 -2.54 -0.30
CA TYR A 21 1.00 -1.77 -0.86
C TYR A 21 0.11 -1.15 0.23
N TYR A 22 -0.09 -1.85 1.35
CA TYR A 22 -0.79 -1.31 2.51
C TYR A 22 -0.08 -0.05 3.03
N THR A 23 1.24 -0.11 3.20
CA THR A 23 2.05 1.05 3.58
C THR A 23 1.90 2.19 2.59
N GLN A 24 2.01 1.93 1.28
CA GLN A 24 1.86 2.96 0.25
C GLN A 24 0.50 3.65 0.31
N TRP A 25 -0.57 2.86 0.41
CA TRP A 25 -1.92 3.38 0.60
C TRP A 25 -2.01 4.22 1.87
N LYS A 26 -1.48 3.71 3.00
CA LYS A 26 -1.49 4.39 4.30
C LYS A 26 -0.77 5.74 4.24
N MET A 27 0.38 5.83 3.57
CA MET A 27 1.10 7.09 3.40
C MET A 27 0.26 8.16 2.70
N ILE A 28 -0.38 7.80 1.59
CA ILE A 28 -1.15 8.75 0.78
C ILE A 28 -2.47 9.13 1.49
N ALA A 29 -3.20 8.13 1.97
CA ALA A 29 -4.50 8.33 2.62
C ALA A 29 -4.38 9.14 3.92
N TYR A 30 -3.27 8.99 4.66
CA TYR A 30 -3.07 9.62 5.96
C TYR A 30 -2.12 10.82 5.97
N ALA A 31 -1.61 11.24 4.81
CA ALA A 31 -0.91 12.53 4.68
C ALA A 31 -1.77 13.74 5.09
N LYS A 32 -3.10 13.58 5.07
CA LYS A 32 -4.07 14.60 5.52
C LYS A 32 -4.42 14.51 7.01
N SER A 33 -3.81 13.59 7.77
CA SER A 33 -4.13 13.37 9.18
C SER A 33 -3.31 14.27 10.10
N ILE A 34 -3.99 15.24 10.74
CA ILE A 34 -3.36 16.16 11.70
C ILE A 34 -2.67 15.39 12.84
N THR A 35 -3.26 14.28 13.30
CA THR A 35 -2.71 13.46 14.39
C THR A 35 -1.40 12.76 14.01
N ILE A 36 -1.14 12.55 12.72
CA ILE A 36 0.04 11.81 12.25
C ILE A 36 1.15 12.77 11.85
N VAL A 37 0.85 13.78 11.02
CA VAL A 37 1.87 14.66 10.42
C VAL A 37 1.93 16.06 11.04
N GLY A 38 0.91 16.46 11.80
CA GLY A 38 0.79 17.81 12.37
C GLY A 38 0.16 18.82 11.40
N GLU A 39 -0.45 19.87 11.96
CA GLU A 39 -1.27 20.84 11.22
C GLU A 39 -0.52 21.58 10.10
N SER A 40 0.71 22.02 10.37
CA SER A 40 1.55 22.72 9.39
C SER A 40 1.87 21.85 8.17
N MET A 41 2.09 20.56 8.37
CA MET A 41 2.43 19.61 7.32
C MET A 41 1.21 19.18 6.51
N VAL A 42 0.03 19.02 7.15
CA VAL A 42 -1.21 18.68 6.44
C VAL A 42 -1.50 19.68 5.33
N LYS A 43 -1.42 20.99 5.62
CA LYS A 43 -1.69 22.02 4.60
C LYS A 43 -0.77 21.86 3.39
N ARG A 44 0.53 21.71 3.64
CA ARG A 44 1.55 21.55 2.59
C ARG A 44 1.33 20.28 1.77
N TYR A 45 1.02 19.16 2.43
CA TYR A 45 0.79 17.88 1.74
C TYR A 45 -0.50 17.89 0.92
N LEU A 46 -1.54 18.57 1.39
CA LEU A 46 -2.76 18.79 0.63
C LEU A 46 -2.52 19.64 -0.62
N GLU A 47 -1.73 20.71 -0.51
CA GLU A 47 -1.35 21.54 -1.67
C GLU A 47 -0.59 20.71 -2.73
N ILE A 48 0.32 19.83 -2.30
CA ILE A 48 1.02 18.90 -3.19
C ILE A 48 0.03 17.91 -3.82
N GLN A 49 -0.88 17.30 -3.04
CA GLN A 49 -1.89 16.38 -3.58
C GLN A 49 -2.80 17.05 -4.61
N GLN A 50 -3.21 18.30 -4.35
CA GLN A 50 -4.05 19.09 -5.24
C GLN A 50 -3.33 19.54 -6.52
N SER A 51 -1.99 19.65 -6.48
CA SER A 51 -1.17 19.98 -7.65
C SER A 51 -1.01 18.77 -8.59
N TYR A 52 -1.08 17.54 -8.06
CA TYR A 52 -0.93 16.29 -8.82
C TYR A 52 -2.08 15.30 -8.58
N PRO A 53 -3.36 15.71 -8.76
CA PRO A 53 -4.49 14.92 -8.32
C PRO A 53 -4.58 13.58 -9.04
N GLY A 54 -4.25 13.53 -10.34
CA GLY A 54 -4.22 12.28 -11.11
C GLY A 54 -3.23 11.27 -10.55
N PHE A 55 -2.02 11.68 -10.21
CA PHE A 55 -1.01 10.81 -9.63
C PHE A 55 -1.46 10.23 -8.28
N PHE A 56 -1.89 11.08 -7.34
CA PHE A 56 -2.25 10.63 -6.01
C PHE A 56 -3.52 9.77 -5.99
N MET A 57 -4.57 10.16 -6.72
CA MET A 57 -5.80 9.37 -6.79
C MET A 57 -5.55 7.99 -7.42
N THR A 58 -4.80 7.94 -8.52
CA THR A 58 -4.48 6.66 -9.18
C THR A 58 -3.60 5.79 -8.29
N THR A 59 -2.58 6.36 -7.65
CA THR A 59 -1.65 5.61 -6.80
C THR A 59 -2.34 5.10 -5.54
N GLU A 60 -3.13 5.94 -4.84
CA GLU A 60 -3.88 5.52 -3.66
C GLU A 60 -4.81 4.34 -3.99
N ARG A 61 -5.56 4.44 -5.09
CA ARG A 61 -6.48 3.39 -5.53
C ARG A 61 -5.75 2.13 -5.96
N ALA A 62 -4.66 2.25 -6.71
CA ALA A 62 -3.86 1.11 -7.14
C ALA A 62 -3.29 0.35 -5.94
N SER A 63 -2.70 1.07 -4.98
CA SER A 63 -2.18 0.48 -3.75
C SER A 63 -3.26 -0.21 -2.93
N LEU A 64 -4.45 0.40 -2.79
CA LEU A 64 -5.58 -0.23 -2.11
C LEU A 64 -6.03 -1.54 -2.80
N ILE A 65 -6.18 -1.51 -4.13
CA ILE A 65 -6.56 -2.70 -4.92
C ILE A 65 -5.52 -3.81 -4.74
N SER A 66 -4.24 -3.50 -4.90
CA SER A 66 -3.15 -4.48 -4.80
C SER A 66 -3.08 -5.11 -3.43
N PHE A 67 -3.09 -4.30 -2.36
CA PHE A 67 -3.12 -4.78 -0.98
C PHE A 67 -4.31 -5.72 -0.73
N VAL A 68 -5.52 -5.26 -1.06
CA VAL A 68 -6.75 -6.04 -0.82
C VAL A 68 -6.70 -7.35 -1.60
N THR A 69 -6.22 -7.33 -2.84
CA THR A 69 -6.17 -8.51 -3.70
C THR A 69 -5.17 -9.54 -3.16
N LEU A 70 -3.97 -9.10 -2.79
CA LEU A 70 -2.93 -9.99 -2.25
C LEU A 70 -3.34 -10.59 -0.91
N ILE A 71 -3.95 -9.81 -0.01
CA ILE A 71 -4.50 -10.36 1.24
C ILE A 71 -5.56 -11.41 0.95
N HIS A 72 -6.50 -11.14 0.04
CA HIS A 72 -7.52 -12.12 -0.31
C HIS A 72 -6.96 -13.40 -0.90
N HIS A 73 -5.83 -13.35 -1.60
CA HIS A 73 -5.20 -14.56 -2.12
C HIS A 73 -4.76 -15.53 -1.01
N ASN A 74 -4.40 -15.02 0.17
CA ASN A 74 -4.06 -15.85 1.33
C ASN A 74 -5.27 -16.64 1.87
N PHE A 75 -6.49 -16.20 1.56
CA PHE A 75 -7.73 -16.72 2.15
C PHE A 75 -8.76 -17.21 1.12
N ASP A 76 -8.37 -17.35 -0.15
CA ASP A 76 -9.25 -17.92 -1.16
C ASP A 76 -9.39 -19.42 -0.87
N ASP A 77 -10.54 -19.83 -0.37
CA ASP A 77 -10.87 -21.21 0.01
C ASP A 77 -11.77 -21.89 -1.02
N THR A 78 -12.11 -21.18 -2.11
CA THR A 78 -13.18 -21.60 -3.02
C THR A 78 -12.72 -22.57 -4.11
N ARG A 79 -11.41 -22.72 -4.33
CA ARG A 79 -10.82 -23.51 -5.42
C ARG A 79 -9.93 -24.63 -4.91
N THR A 80 -10.15 -25.85 -5.38
CA THR A 80 -9.36 -27.02 -4.96
C THR A 80 -7.91 -26.98 -5.46
N ASP A 81 -7.65 -26.28 -6.56
CA ASP A 81 -6.35 -26.17 -7.26
C ASP A 81 -5.47 -25.00 -6.78
N ASN A 82 -5.93 -24.18 -5.84
CA ASN A 82 -5.18 -23.00 -5.40
C ASN A 82 -3.97 -23.33 -4.48
N MET A 83 -3.03 -22.40 -4.38
CA MET A 83 -2.11 -22.37 -3.24
C MET A 83 -2.82 -21.65 -2.11
N SER A 84 -2.88 -22.27 -0.92
CA SER A 84 -3.56 -21.70 0.24
C SER A 84 -2.88 -22.14 1.52
N LEU A 85 -2.85 -21.26 2.53
CA LEU A 85 -2.21 -21.52 3.82
C LEU A 85 -2.97 -22.57 4.65
N ASP A 86 -4.27 -22.80 4.37
CA ASP A 86 -5.06 -23.88 4.98
C ASP A 86 -4.50 -25.29 4.65
N LYS A 87 -3.84 -25.44 3.49
CA LYS A 87 -3.19 -26.69 3.06
C LYS A 87 -1.88 -26.96 3.80
N VAL A 88 -1.37 -26.00 4.57
CA VAL A 88 -0.21 -26.20 5.46
C VAL A 88 -0.69 -26.67 6.83
N ASP A 89 -1.62 -25.94 7.43
CA ASP A 89 -2.25 -26.31 8.69
C ASP A 89 -3.65 -25.70 8.80
N LYS A 90 -4.66 -26.56 8.66
CA LYS A 90 -6.06 -26.13 8.64
C LYS A 90 -6.54 -25.60 9.99
N GLU A 91 -6.11 -26.21 11.10
CA GLU A 91 -6.58 -25.83 12.44
C GLU A 91 -6.10 -24.42 12.79
N ILE A 92 -4.82 -24.16 12.54
CA ILE A 92 -4.22 -22.84 12.78
C ILE A 92 -4.83 -21.80 11.84
N TYR A 93 -5.05 -22.16 10.57
CA TYR A 93 -5.69 -21.30 9.59
C TYR A 93 -7.12 -20.90 10.02
N ASP A 94 -7.95 -21.88 10.41
CA ASP A 94 -9.34 -21.65 10.82
C ASP A 94 -9.41 -20.78 12.10
N LYS A 95 -8.48 -20.97 13.03
CA LYS A 95 -8.33 -20.11 14.20
C LYS A 95 -8.00 -18.67 13.81
N PHE A 96 -6.98 -18.46 12.97
CA PHE A 96 -6.61 -17.13 12.50
C PHE A 96 -7.76 -16.42 11.78
N LYS A 97 -8.47 -17.15 10.89
CA LYS A 97 -9.61 -16.63 10.13
C LYS A 97 -10.76 -16.20 11.04
N THR A 98 -10.99 -16.93 12.13
CA THR A 98 -12.02 -16.62 13.12
C THR A 98 -11.65 -15.38 13.93
N GLU A 99 -10.40 -15.29 14.41
CA GLU A 99 -9.91 -14.14 15.19
C GLU A 99 -9.90 -12.84 14.38
N ASN A 100 -9.70 -12.92 13.06
CA ASN A 100 -9.59 -11.76 12.16
C ASN A 100 -10.80 -11.62 11.21
N PHE A 101 -11.92 -12.28 11.52
CA PHE A 101 -13.08 -12.40 10.62
C PHE A 101 -13.61 -11.05 10.13
N GLU A 102 -13.78 -10.08 11.03
CA GLU A 102 -14.35 -8.77 10.70
C GLU A 102 -13.47 -8.00 9.70
N VAL A 103 -12.15 -8.03 9.88
CA VAL A 103 -11.20 -7.37 8.97
C VAL A 103 -11.23 -8.05 7.60
N ILE A 104 -11.15 -9.39 7.57
CA ILE A 104 -11.19 -10.17 6.32
C ILE A 104 -12.49 -9.92 5.56
N LYS A 105 -13.63 -9.90 6.26
CA LYS A 105 -14.96 -9.62 5.69
C LYS A 105 -15.02 -8.24 5.07
N LYS A 106 -14.62 -7.19 5.79
CA LYS A 106 -14.59 -5.81 5.26
C LYS A 106 -13.67 -5.69 4.05
N LEU A 107 -12.48 -6.29 4.10
CA LEU A 107 -11.58 -6.33 2.94
C LEU A 107 -12.22 -7.04 1.73
N LYS A 108 -13.03 -8.08 1.98
CA LYS A 108 -13.78 -8.79 0.92
C LYS A 108 -14.81 -7.88 0.27
N ASP A 109 -15.51 -7.10 1.08
CA ASP A 109 -16.52 -6.15 0.61
C ASP A 109 -15.85 -5.02 -0.19
N VAL A 110 -14.72 -4.50 0.28
CA VAL A 110 -13.88 -3.53 -0.45
C VAL A 110 -13.46 -4.11 -1.80
N ARG A 111 -12.91 -5.34 -1.82
CA ARG A 111 -12.56 -6.04 -3.07
C ARG A 111 -13.77 -6.12 -4.01
N ASN A 112 -14.89 -6.64 -3.53
CA ASN A 112 -16.08 -6.83 -4.35
C ASN A 112 -16.57 -5.50 -4.92
N LYS A 113 -16.57 -4.41 -4.14
CA LYS A 113 -16.90 -3.06 -4.62
C LYS A 113 -15.91 -2.55 -5.67
N LEU A 114 -14.61 -2.75 -5.46
CA LEU A 114 -13.55 -2.35 -6.39
C LEU A 114 -13.65 -3.08 -7.74
N PHE A 115 -14.06 -4.35 -7.76
CA PHE A 115 -14.14 -5.18 -8.98
C PHE A 115 -15.54 -5.25 -9.62
N ALA A 116 -16.63 -5.11 -8.86
CA ALA A 116 -18.01 -5.08 -9.39
C ALA A 116 -18.24 -3.88 -10.30
N HIS A 117 -17.48 -2.80 -10.09
CA HIS A 117 -17.52 -1.59 -10.91
C HIS A 117 -16.20 -1.44 -11.67
N LYS A 118 -16.08 -2.08 -12.84
CA LYS A 118 -15.10 -1.71 -13.88
C LYS A 118 -15.26 -0.26 -14.37
N SER A 119 -16.20 0.52 -13.83
CA SER A 119 -16.36 1.95 -14.10
C SER A 119 -15.53 2.78 -13.12
N MET A 120 -14.83 3.78 -13.63
CA MET A 120 -13.95 4.70 -12.89
C MET A 120 -14.70 5.61 -11.88
N THR A 121 -15.93 5.29 -11.48
CA THR A 121 -16.91 6.21 -10.87
C THR A 121 -17.24 5.97 -9.41
N VAL A 122 -16.65 4.96 -8.74
CA VAL A 122 -16.87 4.77 -7.30
C VAL A 122 -16.09 5.85 -6.55
N ASP A 123 -16.81 6.71 -5.81
CA ASP A 123 -16.20 7.69 -4.92
C ASP A 123 -15.48 6.92 -3.80
N PRO A 124 -14.19 7.21 -3.50
CA PRO A 124 -13.47 6.61 -2.38
C PRO A 124 -14.23 6.65 -1.04
N LYS A 125 -15.18 7.58 -0.88
CA LYS A 125 -16.06 7.67 0.30
C LYS A 125 -17.01 6.48 0.48
N ASP A 126 -17.31 5.73 -0.60
CA ASP A 126 -18.22 4.58 -0.56
C ASP A 126 -17.50 3.27 -0.17
N LEU A 127 -16.16 3.32 -0.05
CA LEU A 127 -15.31 2.22 0.37
C LEU A 127 -15.08 2.28 1.88
N GLU A 128 -15.81 1.44 2.61
CA GLU A 128 -15.60 1.22 4.04
C GLU A 128 -14.36 0.33 4.26
N VAL A 129 -13.19 0.95 4.24
CA VAL A 129 -11.93 0.29 4.60
C VAL A 129 -11.85 0.13 6.13
N PRO A 130 -11.32 -0.99 6.66
CA PRO A 130 -11.11 -1.14 8.11
C PRO A 130 -10.24 -0.02 8.68
N SER A 131 -10.35 0.23 10.00
CA SER A 131 -9.56 1.28 10.64
C SER A 131 -8.06 0.97 10.57
N LEU A 132 -7.21 1.99 10.70
CA LEU A 132 -5.76 1.75 10.73
C LEU A 132 -5.34 0.81 11.85
N VAL A 133 -5.93 0.98 13.03
CA VAL A 133 -5.62 0.15 14.19
C VAL A 133 -5.96 -1.31 13.90
N ASP A 134 -7.13 -1.56 13.28
CA ASP A 134 -7.52 -2.91 12.91
C ASP A 134 -6.60 -3.51 11.85
N LEU A 135 -6.18 -2.72 10.85
CA LEU A 135 -5.28 -3.17 9.78
C LEU A 135 -3.85 -3.41 10.29
N ASP A 136 -3.32 -2.53 11.14
CA ASP A 136 -2.01 -2.70 11.76
C ASP A 136 -1.99 -3.96 12.62
N ASN A 137 -3.01 -4.15 13.47
CA ASN A 137 -3.17 -5.36 14.27
C ASN A 137 -3.34 -6.61 13.40
N PHE A 138 -4.10 -6.52 12.30
CA PHE A 138 -4.25 -7.61 11.35
C PHE A 138 -2.91 -8.05 10.75
N PHE A 139 -2.05 -7.12 10.34
CA PHE A 139 -0.72 -7.47 9.81
C PHE A 139 0.20 -8.07 10.87
N VAL A 140 0.13 -7.61 12.12
CA VAL A 140 0.86 -8.22 13.24
C VAL A 140 0.39 -9.67 13.45
N ASN A 141 -0.93 -9.88 13.47
CA ASN A 141 -1.50 -11.22 13.61
C ASN A 141 -1.13 -12.11 12.42
N LEU A 142 -1.15 -11.57 11.20
CA LEU A 142 -0.81 -12.29 9.96
C LEU A 142 0.65 -12.73 9.97
N GLU A 143 1.56 -11.87 10.42
CA GLU A 143 2.98 -12.19 10.58
C GLU A 143 3.20 -13.28 11.63
N GLY A 144 2.50 -13.20 12.78
CA GLY A 144 2.52 -14.25 13.80
C GLY A 144 2.00 -15.60 13.28
N PHE A 145 0.84 -15.58 12.60
CA PHE A 145 0.24 -16.74 11.96
C PHE A 145 1.20 -17.37 10.94
N PHE A 146 1.75 -16.57 10.03
CA PHE A 146 2.70 -17.04 9.02
C PHE A 146 3.95 -17.66 9.66
N ASN A 147 4.48 -17.05 10.72
CA ASN A 147 5.66 -17.57 11.41
C ASN A 147 5.41 -18.90 12.12
N ILE A 148 4.20 -19.12 12.65
CA ILE A 148 3.83 -20.43 13.19
C ILE A 148 3.85 -21.49 12.08
N LEU A 149 3.33 -21.17 10.89
CA LEU A 149 3.35 -22.11 9.75
C LEU A 149 4.78 -22.33 9.22
N ASN A 150 5.57 -21.26 9.06
CA ASN A 150 6.94 -21.34 8.57
C ASN A 150 7.85 -22.13 9.53
N ALA A 151 7.68 -21.98 10.85
CA ALA A 151 8.41 -22.75 11.84
C ALA A 151 8.12 -24.26 11.72
N LYS A 152 6.86 -24.65 11.45
CA LYS A 152 6.50 -26.07 11.25
C LYS A 152 7.15 -26.69 10.01
N VAL A 153 7.33 -25.90 8.95
CA VAL A 153 7.73 -26.40 7.64
C VAL A 153 9.25 -26.26 7.39
N ASN A 154 9.83 -25.13 7.79
CA ASN A 154 11.21 -24.76 7.52
C ASN A 154 12.05 -24.55 8.78
N ASN A 155 11.46 -24.62 9.98
CA ASN A 155 12.13 -24.28 11.24
C ASN A 155 12.76 -22.88 11.21
N SER A 156 12.07 -21.92 10.58
CA SER A 156 12.51 -20.54 10.40
C SER A 156 11.41 -19.57 10.79
N THR A 157 11.81 -18.35 11.13
CA THR A 157 10.94 -17.19 11.23
C THR A 157 11.25 -16.22 10.10
N THR A 158 10.26 -15.41 9.75
CA THR A 158 10.31 -14.36 8.74
C THR A 158 9.84 -13.07 9.39
N TRP A 159 10.60 -12.00 9.16
CA TRP A 159 10.20 -10.65 9.54
C TRP A 159 9.82 -9.90 8.27
N PHE A 160 8.60 -9.40 8.22
CA PHE A 160 8.15 -8.50 7.16
C PHE A 160 8.41 -7.05 7.54
N ASP A 161 9.67 -6.61 7.61
CA ASP A 161 9.97 -5.20 7.87
C ASP A 161 9.73 -4.36 6.62
N ASN A 162 9.15 -3.18 6.77
CA ASN A 162 8.84 -2.31 5.64
C ASN A 162 8.95 -0.82 5.99
N VAL A 163 8.53 -0.40 7.19
CA VAL A 163 8.55 1.01 7.60
C VAL A 163 8.84 1.17 9.08
N TYR A 164 9.75 2.11 9.40
CA TYR A 164 10.13 2.45 10.76
C TYR A 164 9.12 3.41 11.44
N THR A 165 8.76 4.51 10.79
CA THR A 165 7.65 5.37 11.24
C THR A 165 6.86 5.93 10.05
N LEU A 166 5.53 5.87 10.13
CA LEU A 166 4.66 6.37 9.07
C LEU A 166 4.88 7.86 8.78
N LYS A 167 5.12 8.67 9.82
CA LYS A 167 5.38 10.10 9.67
C LYS A 167 6.62 10.36 8.81
N ASN A 168 7.72 9.66 9.08
CA ASN A 168 8.96 9.85 8.34
C ASN A 168 8.79 9.45 6.87
N GLU A 169 8.08 8.36 6.58
CA GLU A 169 7.85 7.94 5.20
C GLU A 169 6.98 8.93 4.42
N ILE A 170 5.94 9.47 5.05
CA ILE A 170 5.14 10.54 4.47
C ILE A 170 6.04 11.76 4.21
N GLU A 171 6.83 12.19 5.20
CA GLU A 171 7.77 13.31 5.03
C GLU A 171 8.74 13.08 3.85
N ILE A 172 9.34 11.89 3.76
CA ILE A 172 10.27 11.53 2.69
C ILE A 172 9.58 11.60 1.32
N LEU A 173 8.39 11.02 1.17
CA LEU A 173 7.65 11.02 -0.08
C LEU A 173 7.35 12.45 -0.55
N TYR A 174 6.74 13.26 0.32
CA TYR A 174 6.26 14.60 -0.05
C TYR A 174 7.40 15.58 -0.25
N MET A 175 8.45 15.52 0.56
CA MET A 175 9.65 16.35 0.37
C MET A 175 10.39 15.97 -0.92
N SER A 176 10.36 14.70 -1.32
CA SER A 176 10.98 14.27 -2.59
C SER A 176 10.24 14.82 -3.79
N ILE A 177 8.90 14.79 -3.77
CA ILE A 177 8.06 15.38 -4.82
C ILE A 177 8.32 16.89 -4.93
N GLU A 178 8.33 17.58 -3.79
CA GLU A 178 8.57 19.02 -3.77
C GLU A 178 9.96 19.40 -4.29
N ARG A 179 11.01 18.70 -3.85
CA ARG A 179 12.37 18.91 -4.36
C ARG A 179 12.46 18.69 -5.87
N GLY A 180 11.80 17.63 -6.37
CA GLY A 180 11.73 17.36 -7.81
C GLY A 180 11.09 18.52 -8.58
N GLU A 181 10.02 19.11 -8.04
CA GLU A 181 9.32 20.24 -8.67
C GLU A 181 10.11 21.54 -8.61
N GLU A 182 10.85 21.81 -7.53
CA GLU A 182 11.76 22.95 -7.47
C GLU A 182 12.86 22.87 -8.53
N ILE A 183 13.41 21.67 -8.75
CA ILE A 183 14.40 21.44 -9.80
C ILE A 183 13.77 21.64 -11.18
N ARG A 184 12.58 21.05 -11.42
CA ARG A 184 11.86 21.19 -12.70
C ARG A 184 11.58 22.65 -13.06
N LYS A 185 11.17 23.47 -12.07
CA LYS A 185 10.96 24.91 -12.28
C LYS A 185 12.24 25.63 -12.70
N LYS A 186 13.36 25.35 -12.03
CA LYS A 186 14.67 25.92 -12.40
C LYS A 186 15.09 25.52 -13.81
N GLU A 187 14.87 24.28 -14.21
CA GLU A 187 15.17 23.80 -15.57
C GLU A 187 14.33 24.53 -16.63
N ILE A 188 13.04 24.77 -16.34
CA ILE A 188 12.15 25.55 -17.21
C ILE A 188 12.63 27.00 -17.32
N ASP A 189 12.99 27.63 -16.21
CA ASP A 189 13.50 29.01 -16.20
C ASP A 189 14.79 29.14 -17.03
N ILE A 190 15.72 28.18 -16.89
CA ILE A 190 16.93 28.10 -17.70
C ILE A 190 16.57 27.95 -19.18
N ARG A 191 15.71 26.99 -19.53
CA ARG A 191 15.30 26.79 -20.92
C ARG A 191 14.69 28.06 -21.52
N TYR A 192 13.81 28.72 -20.77
CA TYR A 192 13.21 29.97 -21.20
C TYR A 192 14.25 31.06 -21.44
N LEU A 193 15.18 31.27 -20.49
CA LEU A 193 16.24 32.28 -20.59
C LEU A 193 17.20 32.05 -21.77
N TRP A 194 17.50 30.79 -22.09
CA TRP A 194 18.53 30.43 -23.06
C TRP A 194 18.00 30.14 -24.47
N GLU A 195 16.81 29.57 -24.59
CA GLU A 195 16.31 28.99 -25.85
C GLU A 195 15.06 29.71 -26.38
N GLU A 196 14.10 30.02 -25.50
CA GLU A 196 12.75 30.45 -25.89
C GLU A 196 12.52 31.97 -25.78
N ASN A 197 13.30 32.70 -24.97
CA ASN A 197 13.14 34.14 -24.80
C ASN A 197 13.55 34.89 -26.09
N PRO A 198 12.73 35.81 -26.64
CA PRO A 198 13.10 36.62 -27.81
C PRO A 198 14.37 37.47 -27.61
N ASN A 199 14.65 37.86 -26.36
CA ASN A 199 15.84 38.58 -25.92
C ASN A 199 16.91 37.66 -25.30
N LYS A 200 16.85 36.36 -25.59
CA LYS A 200 17.72 35.32 -25.02
C LYS A 200 19.19 35.68 -25.05
N ILE A 201 19.89 35.24 -24.01
CA ILE A 201 21.32 35.50 -23.80
C ILE A 201 22.16 34.95 -24.96
N SER A 202 21.74 33.83 -25.56
CA SER A 202 22.41 33.21 -26.71
C SER A 202 22.46 34.09 -27.97
N ASN A 203 21.56 35.07 -28.11
CA ASN A 203 21.57 36.02 -29.23
C ASN A 203 22.46 37.25 -28.97
N LYS A 204 23.05 37.37 -27.77
CA LYS A 204 23.85 38.53 -27.35
C LYS A 204 25.36 38.25 -27.27
N ILE A 205 25.81 37.10 -27.81
CA ILE A 205 27.22 36.71 -27.90
C ILE A 205 27.73 36.99 -29.32
#